data_AF-A0A5Q4G6K5-F1
#
_entry.id   AF-A0A5Q4G6K5-F1
#
_cell.length_a   1.000
_cell.length_b   1.000
_cell.length_c   1.000
_cell.angle_alpha   90.00
_cell.angle_beta   90.00
_cell.angle_gamma   90.00
#
_symmetry.space_group_name_H-M   'P 1'
#
loop_
_entity.id
_entity.type
_entity.pdbx_description
1 polymer ?
#
loop_
_entity_poly.entity_id
_entity_poly.type
_entity_poly.pdbx_seq_one_letter_code
_entity_poly.pdbx_strand_id
1 'polypeptide(L)'
;MDVILPLTLSSVLTGTLGTAVMVAALNLPQLWGRKTYDALGTLGSLFTRRLDAQSRMIGAILLTFGGVVFAVFYGWIALMFYTGTFAAPEYLIFRDFPTTIDLFYPLVGLVGGFAQGMFAALILAFVVVDFHPIESQRSPFDLVQSFLVGNTVFGMVVMFFQ
;
A
#
# COMPACT_ATOMS: atom_id res chain seq x y z
N MET A 1 -15.45 -24.55 9.30
CA MET A 1 -14.65 -23.61 10.10
C MET A 1 -14.69 -22.27 9.39
N ASP A 2 -15.12 -21.21 10.06
CA ASP A 2 -15.37 -19.91 9.44
C ASP A 2 -14.06 -19.24 9.00
N VAL A 3 -13.78 -19.29 7.70
CA VAL A 3 -12.58 -18.70 7.07
C VAL A 3 -12.52 -17.16 7.23
N ILE A 4 -13.65 -16.54 7.53
CA ILE A 4 -13.82 -15.09 7.61
C ILE A 4 -13.01 -14.46 8.75
N LEU A 5 -13.03 -15.06 9.95
CA LEU A 5 -12.34 -14.48 11.11
C LEU A 5 -10.81 -14.53 10.97
N PRO A 6 -10.19 -15.68 10.60
CA PRO A 6 -8.75 -15.74 10.34
C PRO A 6 -8.31 -14.79 9.23
N LEU A 7 -9.06 -14.71 8.12
CA LEU A 7 -8.75 -13.79 7.02
C LEU A 7 -8.79 -12.33 7.47
N THR A 8 -9.81 -11.95 8.25
CA THR A 8 -9.96 -10.59 8.76
C THR A 8 -8.79 -10.22 9.67
N LEU A 9 -8.43 -11.09 10.63
CA LEU A 9 -7.31 -10.85 11.54
C LEU A 9 -5.96 -10.77 10.79
N SER A 10 -5.74 -11.68 9.84
CA SER A 10 -4.55 -11.65 8.97
C SER A 10 -4.50 -10.33 8.20
N SER A 11 -5.60 -9.93 7.55
CA SER A 11 -5.67 -8.71 6.75
C SER A 11 -5.45 -7.44 7.57
N VAL A 12 -5.96 -7.38 8.81
CA VAL A 12 -5.68 -6.26 9.72
C VAL A 12 -4.18 -6.19 10.04
N LEU A 13 -3.57 -7.32 10.37
CA LEU A 13 -2.14 -7.40 10.69
C LEU A 13 -1.29 -7.03 9.47
N THR A 14 -1.48 -7.72 8.34
CA THR A 14 -0.70 -7.50 7.11
C THR A 14 -0.94 -6.13 6.53
N GLY A 15 -2.17 -5.61 6.57
CA GLY A 15 -2.50 -4.27 6.08
C GLY A 15 -1.85 -3.17 6.91
N THR A 16 -1.82 -3.34 8.24
CA THR A 16 -1.12 -2.40 9.13
C THR A 16 0.39 -2.43 8.90
N LEU A 17 0.99 -3.63 8.86
CA LEU A 17 2.43 -3.78 8.59
C LEU A 17 2.81 -3.28 7.20
N GLY A 18 2.04 -3.64 6.17
CA GLY A 18 2.24 -3.18 4.80
C GLY A 18 2.16 -1.67 4.70
N THR A 19 1.22 -1.04 5.41
CA THR A 19 1.11 0.43 5.44
C THR A 19 2.32 1.05 6.14
N ALA A 20 2.76 0.49 7.27
CA ALA A 20 3.94 1.00 7.97
C ALA A 20 5.20 0.95 7.09
N VAL A 21 5.41 -0.17 6.38
CA VAL A 21 6.54 -0.32 5.44
C VAL A 21 6.40 0.62 4.25
N MET A 22 5.19 0.79 3.70
CA MET A 22 4.91 1.78 2.66
C MET A 22 5.29 3.19 3.11
N VAL A 23 4.85 3.62 4.31
CA VAL A 23 5.16 4.95 4.85
C VAL A 23 6.66 5.11 5.06
N ALA A 24 7.35 4.08 5.55
CA ALA A 24 8.81 4.11 5.66
C ALA A 24 9.47 4.26 4.28
N ALA A 25 9.02 3.53 3.26
CA ALA A 25 9.55 3.62 1.90
C ALA A 25 9.35 5.02 1.28
N LEU A 26 8.21 5.67 1.54
CA LEU A 26 7.95 7.05 1.08
C LEU A 26 8.87 8.09 1.71
N ASN A 27 9.31 7.86 2.95
CA ASN A 27 10.20 8.76 3.67
C ASN A 27 11.68 8.38 3.53
N LEU A 28 12.00 7.20 2.98
CA LEU A 28 13.37 6.73 2.78
C LEU A 28 14.25 7.74 2.00
N PRO A 29 13.77 8.43 0.94
CA PRO A 29 14.61 9.41 0.24
C PRO A 29 14.97 10.65 1.06
N GLN A 30 14.22 10.97 2.12
CA GLN A 30 14.59 12.06 3.04
C GLN A 30 15.90 11.75 3.76
N LEU A 31 16.18 10.48 4.04
CA LEU A 31 17.43 10.03 4.68
C LEU A 31 18.65 10.26 3.78
N TRP A 32 18.44 10.40 2.47
CA TRP A 32 19.49 10.73 1.49
C TRP A 32 19.52 12.21 1.10
N GLY A 33 18.88 13.08 1.90
CA GLY A 33 18.88 14.53 1.68
C GLY A 33 18.02 14.99 0.51
N ARG A 34 17.15 14.14 -0.05
CA ARG A 34 16.21 14.53 -1.11
C ARG A 34 14.91 15.03 -0.48
N LYS A 35 14.40 16.15 -1.00
CA LYS A 35 13.07 16.63 -0.63
C LYS A 35 12.03 15.66 -1.18
N THR A 36 11.21 15.08 -0.31
CA THR A 36 10.12 14.21 -0.72
C THR A 36 8.78 14.91 -0.66
N TYR A 37 7.84 14.37 -1.42
CA TYR A 37 6.44 14.74 -1.34
C TYR A 37 5.85 14.23 -0.03
N ASP A 38 5.22 15.12 0.74
CA ASP A 38 4.60 14.80 2.03
C ASP A 38 3.23 14.17 1.81
N ALA A 39 3.20 12.93 1.31
CA ALA A 39 1.96 12.24 0.95
C ALA A 39 0.95 12.15 2.11
N LEU A 40 1.46 11.99 3.35
CA LEU A 40 0.64 12.00 4.56
C LEU A 40 0.01 13.37 4.81
N GLY A 41 0.84 14.41 4.77
CA GLY A 41 0.39 15.79 4.93
C GLY A 41 -0.60 16.19 3.84
N THR A 42 -0.31 15.88 2.57
CA THR A 42 -1.23 16.11 1.44
C THR A 42 -2.59 15.48 1.71
N LEU A 43 -2.64 14.18 1.98
CA LEU A 43 -3.90 13.47 2.19
C LEU A 43 -4.71 14.03 3.35
N GLY A 44 -4.09 14.30 4.50
CA GLY A 44 -4.84 14.86 5.63
C GLY A 44 -5.17 16.34 5.47
N SER A 45 -4.39 17.08 4.69
CA SER A 45 -4.65 18.49 4.40
C SER A 45 -5.84 18.71 3.46
N LEU A 46 -6.28 17.68 2.72
CA LEU A 46 -7.58 17.68 2.03
C LEU A 46 -8.74 17.95 3.00
N PHE A 47 -8.63 17.46 4.24
CA PHE A 47 -9.68 17.60 5.26
C PHE A 47 -9.43 18.79 6.19
N THR A 48 -8.18 18.97 6.63
CA THR A 48 -7.83 20.02 7.61
C THR A 48 -7.53 21.38 6.98
N ARG A 49 -7.31 21.43 5.66
CA ARG A 49 -6.91 22.62 4.89
C ARG A 49 -5.60 23.28 5.38
N ARG A 50 -4.80 22.56 6.16
CA ARG A 50 -3.53 23.02 6.75
C ARG A 50 -2.50 21.90 6.66
N LEU A 51 -1.22 22.27 6.56
CA LEU A 51 -0.11 21.32 6.54
C LEU A 51 0.63 21.37 7.89
N ASP A 52 0.13 20.58 8.84
CA ASP A 52 0.65 20.48 10.20
C ASP A 52 0.72 19.02 10.70
N ALA A 53 1.11 18.81 11.96
CA ALA A 53 1.19 17.47 12.54
C ALA A 53 -0.18 16.76 12.57
N GLN A 54 -1.28 17.50 12.75
CA GLN A 54 -2.63 16.93 12.76
C GLN A 54 -3.01 16.40 11.38
N SER A 55 -2.69 17.15 10.31
CA SER A 55 -2.91 16.70 8.93
C SER A 55 -2.16 15.39 8.63
N ARG A 56 -0.88 15.29 9.01
CA ARG A 56 -0.09 14.05 8.81
C ARG A 56 -0.67 12.86 9.56
N MET A 57 -1.13 13.08 10.79
CA MET A 57 -1.79 12.04 11.59
C MET A 57 -3.07 11.55 10.90
N ILE A 58 -3.91 12.45 10.41
CA ILE A 58 -5.13 12.09 9.66
C ILE A 58 -4.77 11.34 8.37
N GLY A 59 -3.77 11.79 7.63
CA GLY A 59 -3.27 11.09 6.45
C GLY A 59 -2.79 9.67 6.76
N ALA A 60 -2.08 9.48 7.88
CA ALA A 60 -1.62 8.17 8.33
C ALA A 60 -2.78 7.25 8.71
N ILE A 61 -3.80 7.77 9.39
CA ILE A 61 -5.02 7.02 9.72
C ILE A 61 -5.74 6.59 8.43
N LEU A 62 -5.91 7.50 7.47
CA LEU A 62 -6.57 7.21 6.19
C LEU A 62 -5.82 6.15 5.40
N LEU A 63 -4.49 6.25 5.29
CA LEU A 63 -3.68 5.24 4.61
C LEU A 63 -3.71 3.90 5.34
N THR A 64 -3.70 3.88 6.66
CA THR A 64 -3.77 2.63 7.44
C THR A 64 -5.11 1.96 7.26
N PHE A 65 -6.20 2.72 7.35
CA PHE A 65 -7.54 2.19 7.11
C PHE A 65 -7.67 1.66 5.68
N GLY A 66 -7.24 2.43 4.68
CA GLY A 66 -7.21 1.99 3.28
C GLY A 66 -6.36 0.73 3.10
N GLY A 67 -5.18 0.68 3.73
CA GLY A 67 -4.29 -0.47 3.70
C GLY A 67 -4.92 -1.73 4.28
N VAL A 68 -5.63 -1.63 5.41
CA VAL A 68 -6.38 -2.78 5.97
C VAL A 68 -7.45 -3.26 4.99
N VAL A 69 -8.22 -2.34 4.39
CA VAL A 69 -9.26 -2.69 3.40
C VAL A 69 -8.64 -3.38 2.18
N PHE A 70 -7.56 -2.85 1.63
CA PHE A 70 -6.87 -3.47 0.49
C PHE A 70 -6.22 -4.80 0.86
N ALA A 71 -5.71 -4.96 2.09
CA ALA A 71 -5.16 -6.24 2.53
C ALA A 71 -6.20 -7.37 2.53
N VAL A 72 -7.46 -7.07 2.85
CA VAL A 72 -8.57 -8.04 2.69
C VAL A 72 -8.71 -8.46 1.23
N PHE A 73 -8.62 -7.50 0.31
CA PHE A 73 -8.68 -7.78 -1.13
C PHE A 73 -7.51 -8.67 -1.60
N TYR A 74 -6.28 -8.39 -1.15
CA TYR A 74 -5.12 -9.26 -1.42
C TYR A 74 -5.29 -10.66 -0.81
N GLY A 75 -5.80 -10.76 0.41
CA GLY A 75 -6.09 -12.06 1.04
C GLY A 75 -7.12 -12.88 0.24
N TRP A 76 -8.13 -12.24 -0.35
CA TRP A 76 -9.05 -12.93 -1.27
C TRP A 76 -8.38 -13.41 -2.56
N ILE A 77 -7.46 -12.61 -3.13
CA ILE A 77 -6.66 -13.04 -4.28
C ILE A 77 -5.79 -14.25 -3.90
N ALA A 78 -5.13 -14.21 -2.75
CA ALA A 78 -4.32 -15.33 -2.26
C ALA A 78 -5.19 -16.60 -2.07
N LEU A 79 -6.37 -16.47 -1.46
CA LEU A 79 -7.33 -17.57 -1.30
C LEU A 79 -7.81 -18.14 -2.62
N MET A 80 -7.97 -17.31 -3.66
CA MET A 80 -8.30 -17.79 -5.01
C MET A 80 -7.21 -18.72 -5.57
N PHE A 81 -5.94 -18.48 -5.27
CA PHE A 81 -4.85 -19.36 -5.68
C PHE A 81 -4.71 -20.60 -4.79
N TYR A 82 -4.99 -20.48 -3.49
CA TYR A 82 -4.92 -21.63 -2.56
C TYR A 82 -6.08 -22.61 -2.71
N THR A 83 -7.28 -22.12 -2.98
CA THR A 83 -8.52 -22.93 -2.97
C THR A 83 -9.25 -22.98 -4.30
N GLY A 84 -8.86 -22.14 -5.25
CA GLY A 84 -9.53 -22.04 -6.54
C GLY A 84 -9.02 -23.04 -7.57
N THR A 85 -9.48 -22.86 -8.81
CA THR A 85 -9.16 -23.75 -9.93
C THR A 85 -7.79 -23.48 -10.57
N PHE A 86 -7.13 -22.38 -10.18
CA PHE A 86 -5.83 -21.98 -10.71
C PHE A 86 -4.73 -22.35 -9.73
N ALA A 87 -3.88 -23.31 -10.11
CA ALA A 87 -2.69 -23.62 -9.34
C ALA A 87 -1.66 -22.50 -9.47
N ALA A 88 -1.22 -21.93 -8.35
CA ALA A 88 -0.07 -21.04 -8.32
C ALA A 88 1.20 -21.79 -8.75
N PRO A 89 2.03 -21.24 -9.65
CA PRO A 89 3.35 -21.78 -9.93
C PRO A 89 4.27 -21.59 -8.72
N GLU A 90 5.02 -22.63 -8.34
CA GLU A 90 5.94 -22.58 -7.21
C GLU A 90 7.28 -21.95 -7.61
N TYR A 91 7.58 -20.77 -7.07
CA TYR A 91 8.87 -20.09 -7.26
C TYR A 91 9.69 -20.09 -5.96
N LEU A 92 10.21 -21.27 -5.62
CA LEU A 92 11.00 -21.49 -4.40
C LEU A 92 12.47 -21.09 -4.62
N ILE A 93 12.92 -20.01 -3.98
CA ILE A 93 14.34 -19.61 -4.02
C ILE A 93 15.17 -20.45 -3.03
N PHE A 94 14.63 -20.67 -1.83
CA PHE A 94 15.35 -21.25 -0.70
C PHE A 94 14.71 -22.56 -0.26
N ARG A 95 15.11 -23.68 -0.88
CA ARG A 95 14.57 -25.00 -0.57
C ARG A 95 15.04 -25.56 0.79
N ASP A 96 16.18 -25.08 1.29
CA ASP A 96 16.81 -25.58 2.52
C ASP A 96 16.53 -24.71 3.76
N PHE A 97 15.66 -23.70 3.64
CA PHE A 97 15.27 -22.87 4.77
C PHE A 97 14.14 -23.52 5.60
N PRO A 98 14.01 -23.19 6.91
CA PRO A 98 12.95 -23.73 7.76
C PRO A 98 11.53 -23.39 7.28
N THR A 99 11.42 -22.38 6.42
CA THR A 99 10.17 -21.88 5.86
C THR A 99 10.31 -21.78 4.35
N THR A 100 9.35 -22.35 3.62
CA THR A 100 9.25 -22.21 2.16
C THR A 100 8.81 -20.80 1.81
N ILE A 101 9.68 -20.06 1.10
CA ILE A 101 9.34 -18.74 0.55
C ILE A 101 9.02 -18.92 -0.93
N ASP A 102 7.74 -18.81 -1.27
CA ASP A 102 7.28 -18.79 -2.66
C ASP A 102 7.21 -17.35 -3.17
N LEU A 103 8.03 -17.02 -4.17
CA LEU A 103 8.05 -15.70 -4.78
C LEU A 103 6.79 -15.36 -5.58
N PHE A 104 5.95 -16.34 -5.92
CA PHE A 104 4.74 -16.09 -6.68
C PHE A 104 3.87 -15.01 -6.01
N TYR A 105 3.60 -15.15 -4.71
CA TYR A 105 2.72 -14.22 -3.99
C TYR A 105 3.30 -12.80 -3.90
N PRO A 106 4.57 -12.58 -3.49
CA PRO A 106 5.19 -11.26 -3.55
C PRO A 106 5.21 -10.63 -4.95
N LEU A 107 5.39 -11.42 -6.02
CA LEU A 107 5.35 -10.92 -7.39
C LEU A 107 3.94 -10.50 -7.82
N VAL A 108 2.92 -11.28 -7.47
CA VAL A 108 1.52 -10.90 -7.65
C VAL A 108 1.22 -9.64 -6.85
N GLY A 109 1.72 -9.54 -5.62
CA GLY A 109 1.62 -8.36 -4.77
C GLY A 109 2.30 -7.14 -5.36
N LEU A 110 3.47 -7.29 -5.97
CA LEU A 110 4.19 -6.20 -6.65
C LEU A 110 3.39 -5.66 -7.82
N VAL A 111 2.88 -6.53 -8.70
CA VAL A 111 2.09 -6.13 -9.86
C VAL A 111 0.74 -5.55 -9.44
N GLY A 112 0.06 -6.20 -8.49
CA GLY A 112 -1.21 -5.74 -7.93
C GLY A 112 -1.06 -4.39 -7.22
N GLY A 113 0.02 -4.23 -6.45
CA GLY A 113 0.35 -3.00 -5.73
C GLY A 113 0.65 -1.84 -6.68
N PHE A 114 1.39 -2.12 -7.76
CA PHE A 114 1.61 -1.14 -8.82
C PHE A 114 0.31 -0.71 -9.50
N ALA A 115 -0.54 -1.66 -9.88
CA ALA A 115 -1.82 -1.39 -10.52
C ALA A 115 -2.77 -0.61 -9.60
N GLN A 116 -2.87 -1.00 -8.33
CA GLN A 116 -3.59 -0.28 -7.29
C GLN A 116 -3.06 1.14 -7.11
N GLY A 117 -1.73 1.30 -7.03
CA GLY A 117 -1.06 2.58 -6.89
C GLY A 117 -1.38 3.51 -8.06
N MET A 118 -1.30 3.01 -9.28
CA MET A 118 -1.66 3.74 -10.49
C MET A 118 -3.14 4.16 -10.47
N PHE A 119 -4.04 3.24 -10.15
CA PHE A 119 -5.48 3.53 -10.09
C PHE A 119 -5.81 4.60 -9.05
N ALA A 120 -5.31 4.45 -7.82
CA ALA A 120 -5.50 5.42 -6.75
C ALA A 120 -4.87 6.77 -7.09
N ALA A 121 -3.66 6.76 -7.66
CA ALA A 121 -2.95 7.95 -8.09
C ALA A 121 -3.72 8.73 -9.16
N LEU A 122 -4.29 8.06 -10.16
CA LEU A 122 -5.05 8.73 -11.23
C LEU A 122 -6.32 9.37 -10.68
N ILE A 123 -7.06 8.68 -9.80
CA ILE A 123 -8.25 9.25 -9.15
C ILE A 123 -7.86 10.46 -8.29
N LEU A 124 -6.83 10.31 -7.46
CA LEU A 124 -6.37 11.37 -6.58
C LEU A 124 -5.71 12.50 -7.35
N ALA A 125 -5.10 12.27 -8.51
CA ALA A 125 -4.54 13.34 -9.33
C ALA A 125 -5.64 14.32 -9.75
N PHE A 126 -6.81 13.85 -10.19
CA PHE A 126 -7.94 14.76 -10.49
C PHE A 126 -8.42 15.51 -9.24
N VAL A 127 -8.59 14.82 -8.11
CA VAL A 127 -9.11 15.45 -6.88
C VAL A 127 -8.10 16.43 -6.27
N VAL A 128 -6.83 16.05 -6.22
CA VAL A 128 -5.76 16.81 -5.56
C VAL A 128 -5.22 17.91 -6.46
N VAL A 129 -5.03 17.69 -7.75
CA VAL A 129 -4.49 18.75 -8.61
C VAL A 129 -5.50 19.87 -8.77
N ASP A 130 -6.77 19.53 -8.99
CA ASP A 130 -7.77 20.55 -9.32
C ASP A 130 -8.41 21.17 -8.08
N PHE A 131 -8.56 20.42 -6.98
CA PHE A 131 -9.35 20.86 -5.82
C PHE A 131 -8.59 20.90 -4.50
N HIS A 132 -7.28 20.62 -4.46
CA HIS A 132 -6.57 20.62 -3.19
C HIS A 132 -6.55 22.04 -2.56
N PRO A 133 -6.88 22.17 -1.26
CA PRO A 133 -7.04 23.47 -0.62
C PRO A 133 -5.73 24.27 -0.48
N ILE A 134 -4.58 23.59 -0.59
CA ILE A 134 -3.25 24.18 -0.52
C ILE A 134 -2.58 24.06 -1.89
N GLU A 135 -2.25 25.20 -2.52
CA GLU A 135 -1.69 25.24 -3.87
C GLU A 135 -0.33 24.55 -3.99
N SER A 136 0.53 24.68 -2.97
CA SER A 136 1.87 24.06 -2.96
C SER A 136 1.86 22.53 -2.96
N GLN A 137 0.69 21.90 -2.76
CA GLN A 137 0.50 20.46 -2.77
C GLN A 137 -0.18 19.96 -4.07
N ARG A 138 -0.50 20.85 -5.01
CA ARG A 138 -1.09 20.49 -6.31
C ARG A 138 -0.04 19.99 -7.30
N SER A 139 0.73 18.98 -6.92
CA SER A 139 1.78 18.39 -7.76
C SER A 139 1.35 16.99 -8.25
N PRO A 140 0.85 16.87 -9.50
CA PRO A 140 0.36 15.59 -10.04
C PRO A 140 1.45 14.52 -10.04
N PHE A 141 2.63 14.88 -10.55
CA PHE A 141 3.72 13.93 -10.74
C PHE A 141 4.24 13.38 -9.41
N ASP A 142 4.39 14.25 -8.42
CA ASP A 142 4.86 13.84 -7.09
C ASP A 142 3.85 12.93 -6.39
N LEU A 143 2.56 13.24 -6.52
CA LEU A 143 1.48 12.40 -6.00
C LEU A 143 1.49 11.03 -6.68
N VAL A 144 1.53 11.00 -8.01
CA VAL A 144 1.51 9.75 -8.77
C VAL A 144 2.70 8.88 -8.43
N GLN A 145 3.91 9.46 -8.44
CA GLN A 145 5.13 8.73 -8.10
C GLN A 145 5.07 8.19 -6.68
N SER A 146 4.62 8.99 -5.71
CA SER A 146 4.51 8.57 -4.31
C SER A 146 3.54 7.41 -4.17
N PHE A 147 2.34 7.52 -4.72
CA PHE A 147 1.34 6.46 -4.65
C PHE A 147 1.78 5.19 -5.36
N LEU A 148 2.44 5.32 -6.51
CA LEU A 148 2.93 4.18 -7.27
C LEU A 148 4.01 3.42 -6.50
N VAL A 149 5.04 4.12 -6.00
CA VAL A 149 6.10 3.50 -5.18
C VAL A 149 5.52 2.90 -3.91
N GLY A 150 4.72 3.68 -3.19
CA GLY A 150 4.14 3.28 -1.91
C GLY A 150 3.26 2.04 -2.01
N ASN A 151 2.32 2.03 -2.96
CA ASN A 151 1.40 0.90 -3.13
C ASN A 151 2.09 -0.34 -3.73
N THR A 152 3.14 -0.17 -4.54
CA THR A 152 3.95 -1.31 -5.02
C THR A 152 4.63 -2.03 -3.85
N VAL A 153 5.27 -1.26 -2.95
CA VAL A 153 5.88 -1.81 -1.73
C VAL A 153 4.81 -2.43 -0.83
N PHE A 154 3.68 -1.75 -0.64
CA PHE A 154 2.55 -2.25 0.14
C PHE A 154 2.08 -3.62 -0.37
N GLY A 155 1.76 -3.74 -1.67
CA GLY A 155 1.22 -4.98 -2.25
C GLY A 155 2.20 -6.14 -2.12
N MET A 156 3.48 -5.90 -2.38
CA MET A 156 4.54 -6.90 -2.19
C MET A 156 4.61 -7.41 -0.75
N VAL A 157 4.58 -6.49 0.23
CA VAL A 157 4.65 -6.83 1.66
C VAL A 157 3.39 -7.57 2.10
N VAL A 158 2.20 -7.10 1.72
CA VAL A 158 0.95 -7.74 2.11
C VAL A 158 0.89 -9.17 1.59
N MET A 159 1.16 -9.40 0.31
CA MET A 159 1.11 -10.74 -0.27
C MET A 159 2.22 -11.67 0.23
N PHE A 160 3.33 -11.13 0.74
CA PHE A 160 4.35 -11.96 1.41
C PHE A 160 3.83 -12.61 2.70
N PHE A 161 2.84 -12.00 3.36
CA PHE A 161 2.31 -12.45 4.65
C PHE A 161 0.89 -13.05 4.58
N GLN A 162 0.33 -13.23 3.38
CA GLN A 162 -1.00 -13.83 3.14
C GLN A 162 -0.88 -15.30 2.73
#